data_AF-A0A7J7P4N6-F1
#
_entry.id   AF-A0A7J7P4N6-F1
#
_cell.length_a   1.000
_cell.length_b   1.000
_cell.length_c   1.000
_cell.angle_alpha   90.00
_cell.angle_beta   90.00
_cell.angle_gamma   90.00
#
_symmetry.space_group_name_H-M   'P 1'
#
loop_
_entity.id
_entity.type
_entity.pdbx_description
1 polymer ?
#
loop_
_entity_poly.entity_id
_entity_poly.type
_entity_poly.pdbx_seq_one_letter_code
_entity_poly.pdbx_strand_id
1 'polypeptide(L)'
;MKSFRESMEDFLDSGLIIDIEVGLGLAGELRYPSYPQNQGLLFPGIGEFQAATLAGHPEWELPGDTGEYNDVPSSTDFFKSNGTYVSKKGKFFLTWYSNKLLTHGDQILDEANQIFLGSKVKLAAKVLSAGWREDIEVAGDNVLPKYDRTSYNQVLKNASPNGVNRDDPPKLRMAALTYLRLSSNLLESKNFRIFKTFVRKMHVDQEAYEEFKHVLLALIYGIYDQTSPVGNEVVMLFNEAVQISPDDVDVHIVLGVLYNLSKEYDKAIGSFRLR
;
A
#
# COMPACT_ATOMS: atom_id res chain seq x y z
N MET A 1 8.13 16.32 6.08
CA MET A 1 7.25 15.75 7.11
C MET A 1 6.78 16.79 8.13
N LYS A 2 7.65 17.60 8.76
CA LYS A 2 7.24 18.66 9.74
C LYS A 2 6.11 19.57 9.25
N SER A 3 6.30 20.22 8.09
CA SER A 3 5.27 21.08 7.49
C SER A 3 3.96 20.33 7.19
N PHE A 4 4.01 19.03 6.84
CA PHE A 4 2.80 18.23 6.66
C PHE A 4 2.07 18.02 7.98
N ARG A 5 2.78 17.69 9.07
CA ARG A 5 2.18 17.56 10.41
C ARG A 5 1.47 18.85 10.82
N GLU A 6 2.13 19.99 10.66
CA GLU A 6 1.56 21.30 11.04
C GLU A 6 0.37 21.68 10.17
N SER A 7 0.44 21.45 8.86
CA SER A 7 -0.63 21.83 7.92
C SER A 7 -1.83 20.89 7.93
N MET A 8 -1.67 19.68 8.47
CA MET A 8 -2.71 18.63 8.50
C MET A 8 -3.12 18.25 9.93
N GLU A 9 -2.82 19.11 10.92
CA GLU A 9 -3.08 18.85 12.34
C GLU A 9 -4.54 18.45 12.60
N ASP A 10 -5.51 19.20 12.06
CA ASP A 10 -6.94 18.89 12.20
C ASP A 10 -7.31 17.48 11.68
N PHE A 11 -6.65 17.00 10.62
CA PHE A 11 -6.90 15.68 10.04
C PHE A 11 -6.19 14.57 10.82
N LEU A 12 -5.06 14.87 11.45
CA LEU A 12 -4.35 13.96 12.34
C LEU A 12 -5.11 13.80 13.67
N ASP A 13 -5.64 14.90 14.21
CA ASP A 13 -6.37 14.93 15.48
C ASP A 13 -7.76 14.32 15.36
N SER A 14 -8.43 14.52 14.22
CA SER A 14 -9.72 13.86 13.93
C SER A 14 -9.59 12.35 13.70
N GLY A 15 -8.38 11.84 13.48
CA GLY A 15 -8.14 10.43 13.16
C GLY A 15 -8.47 10.06 11.70
N LEU A 16 -8.69 11.05 10.83
CA LEU A 16 -8.88 10.82 9.40
C LEU A 16 -7.61 10.25 8.75
N ILE A 17 -6.45 10.80 9.12
CA ILE A 17 -5.15 10.25 8.73
C ILE A 17 -4.75 9.20 9.76
N ILE A 18 -4.72 7.93 9.34
CA ILE A 18 -4.44 6.79 10.22
C ILE A 18 -3.04 6.18 10.02
N ASP A 19 -2.40 6.46 8.89
CA ASP A 19 -1.11 5.89 8.51
C ASP A 19 -0.28 6.90 7.70
N ILE A 20 1.03 6.88 7.91
CA ILE A 20 2.02 7.65 7.17
C ILE A 20 3.03 6.67 6.57
N GLU A 21 2.91 6.41 5.27
CA GLU A 21 3.92 5.67 4.53
C GLU A 21 5.09 6.58 4.19
N VAL A 22 6.24 6.33 4.83
CA VAL A 22 7.46 7.10 4.64
C VAL A 22 8.20 6.55 3.42
N GLY A 23 8.31 7.37 2.37
CA GLY A 23 9.05 6.99 1.16
C GLY A 23 10.56 6.90 1.42
N LEU A 24 11.15 5.72 1.20
CA LEU A 24 12.57 5.47 1.51
C LEU A 24 13.46 5.28 0.27
N GLY A 25 12.90 5.42 -0.94
CA GLY A 25 13.61 5.24 -2.20
C GLY A 25 12.70 5.43 -3.42
N LEU A 26 13.13 4.91 -4.58
CA LEU A 26 12.30 4.97 -5.79
C LEU A 26 10.98 4.24 -5.57
N ALA A 27 9.89 4.84 -6.07
CA ALA A 27 8.51 4.38 -5.84
C ALA A 27 8.11 4.29 -4.35
N GLY A 28 8.84 4.97 -3.46
CA GLY A 28 8.60 4.95 -2.01
C GLY A 28 9.23 3.75 -1.28
N GLU A 29 9.84 2.82 -2.00
CA GLU A 29 10.29 1.54 -1.46
C GLU A 29 11.70 1.63 -0.84
N LEU A 30 11.92 0.97 0.29
CA LEU A 30 13.24 0.79 0.88
C LEU A 30 14.04 -0.22 0.07
N ARG A 31 14.64 0.26 -1.02
CA ARG A 31 15.53 -0.52 -1.88
C ARG A 31 16.40 0.37 -2.73
N TYR A 32 17.43 -0.24 -3.31
CA TYR A 32 18.17 0.35 -4.40
C TYR A 32 17.36 0.32 -5.71
N PRO A 33 17.63 1.27 -6.62
CA PRO A 33 17.03 1.30 -7.94
C PRO A 33 17.72 0.31 -8.89
N SER A 34 17.85 -0.97 -8.51
CA SER A 34 18.64 -1.98 -9.24
C SER A 34 17.99 -2.47 -10.54
N TYR A 35 16.75 -2.05 -10.82
CA TYR A 35 15.99 -2.40 -12.01
C TYR A 35 15.28 -1.19 -12.66
N PRO A 36 16.03 -0.19 -13.15
CA PRO A 36 15.44 1.00 -13.74
C PRO A 36 14.83 0.69 -15.12
N GLN A 37 13.50 0.81 -15.26
CA GLN A 37 12.80 0.56 -16.54
C GLN A 37 13.29 1.45 -17.69
N ASN A 38 13.76 2.67 -17.40
CA ASN A 38 14.26 3.61 -18.39
C ASN A 38 15.68 3.28 -18.91
N GLN A 39 16.37 2.28 -18.34
CA GLN A 39 17.69 1.83 -18.81
C GLN A 39 17.63 0.53 -19.63
N GLY A 40 16.44 0.11 -20.07
CA GLY A 40 16.30 -1.04 -20.96
C GLY A 40 16.41 -2.42 -20.27
N LEU A 41 16.22 -2.48 -18.95
CA LEU A 41 16.06 -3.75 -18.25
C LEU A 41 14.82 -4.50 -18.78
N LEU A 42 15.01 -5.77 -19.11
CA LEU A 42 13.98 -6.73 -19.45
C LEU A 42 13.85 -7.72 -18.30
N PHE A 43 12.62 -7.92 -17.80
CA PHE A 43 12.36 -9.00 -16.85
C PHE A 43 12.60 -10.36 -17.54
N PRO A 44 13.30 -11.33 -16.92
CA PRO A 44 13.73 -11.41 -15.50
C PRO A 44 15.23 -11.15 -15.27
N GLY A 45 15.84 -10.14 -15.91
CA GLY A 45 17.24 -9.79 -15.72
C GLY A 45 17.63 -9.54 -14.25
N ILE A 46 18.90 -9.84 -13.91
CA ILE A 46 19.41 -9.77 -12.53
C ILE A 46 19.50 -8.35 -11.95
N GLY A 47 19.54 -7.32 -12.79
CA GLY A 47 19.78 -5.94 -12.37
C GLY A 47 21.24 -5.64 -12.03
N GLU A 48 21.51 -4.45 -11.52
CA GLU A 48 22.87 -4.02 -11.14
C GLU A 48 22.92 -3.38 -9.74
N PHE A 49 24.08 -3.53 -9.07
CA PHE A 49 24.36 -2.84 -7.82
C PHE A 49 24.51 -1.33 -8.06
N GLN A 50 23.87 -0.52 -7.21
CA GLN A 50 23.78 0.93 -7.35
C GLN A 50 24.69 1.64 -6.33
N ALA A 51 25.92 1.18 -6.18
CA ALA A 51 26.90 1.75 -5.26
C ALA A 51 27.95 2.59 -6.02
N ALA A 52 28.21 3.79 -5.53
CA ALA A 52 29.40 4.54 -5.95
C ALA A 52 30.64 3.99 -5.24
N THR A 53 31.72 3.80 -5.99
CA THR A 53 33.02 3.39 -5.44
C THR A 53 33.51 4.44 -4.44
N LEU A 54 33.64 4.08 -3.17
CA LEU A 54 34.20 4.97 -2.14
C LEU A 54 35.72 4.87 -2.17
N ALA A 55 36.39 5.97 -2.53
CA ALA A 55 37.84 6.05 -2.54
C ALA A 55 38.41 5.79 -1.12
N GLY A 56 39.37 4.87 -1.02
CA GLY A 56 40.10 4.57 0.23
C GLY A 56 39.78 3.22 0.88
N HIS A 57 38.78 2.46 0.40
CA HIS A 57 38.42 1.13 0.88
C HIS A 57 38.25 0.14 -0.28
N PRO A 58 39.34 -0.54 -0.75
CA PRO A 58 39.29 -1.48 -1.87
C PRO A 58 38.32 -2.66 -1.67
N GLU A 59 38.02 -3.00 -0.42
CA GLU A 59 37.03 -4.00 -0.03
C GLU A 59 35.58 -3.52 -0.19
N TRP A 60 35.35 -2.21 -0.40
CA TRP A 60 34.04 -1.59 -0.66
C TRP A 60 33.83 -1.31 -2.14
N GLU A 61 34.80 -1.64 -2.98
CA GLU A 61 34.65 -1.56 -4.43
C GLU A 61 33.58 -2.53 -4.93
N LEU A 62 32.82 -2.07 -5.91
CA LEU A 62 31.87 -2.90 -6.64
C LEU A 62 32.60 -4.12 -7.20
N PRO A 63 32.12 -5.36 -6.97
CA PRO A 63 32.72 -6.52 -7.59
C PRO A 63 32.62 -6.38 -9.12
N GLY A 64 33.74 -6.48 -9.83
CA GLY A 64 33.78 -6.29 -11.28
C GLY A 64 33.19 -7.44 -12.10
N ASP A 65 32.72 -8.49 -11.43
CA ASP A 65 32.29 -9.77 -12.00
C ASP A 65 30.78 -10.01 -11.87
N THR A 66 30.01 -8.93 -11.67
CA THR A 66 28.56 -8.97 -11.40
C THR A 66 27.69 -9.06 -12.65
N GLY A 67 28.26 -8.93 -13.85
CA GLY A 67 27.50 -8.84 -15.10
C GLY A 67 26.77 -7.51 -15.26
N GLU A 68 25.84 -7.49 -16.20
CA GLU A 68 25.00 -6.33 -16.56
C GLU A 68 23.51 -6.58 -16.22
N TYR A 69 22.68 -5.53 -16.30
CA TYR A 69 21.25 -5.55 -15.98
C TYR A 69 20.48 -6.80 -16.47
N ASN A 70 20.70 -7.22 -17.72
CA ASN A 70 19.90 -8.24 -18.41
C ASN A 70 20.50 -9.65 -18.35
N ASP A 71 21.61 -9.83 -17.65
CA ASP A 71 22.22 -11.15 -17.48
C ASP A 71 21.34 -12.09 -16.65
N VAL A 72 21.69 -13.38 -16.69
CA VAL A 72 21.12 -14.41 -15.80
C VAL A 72 22.16 -14.82 -14.76
N PRO A 73 21.77 -15.27 -13.55
CA PRO A 73 22.75 -15.54 -12.49
C PRO A 73 23.89 -16.46 -12.93
N SER A 74 23.59 -17.50 -13.71
CA SER A 74 24.56 -18.46 -14.22
C SER A 74 25.55 -17.93 -15.26
N SER A 75 25.26 -16.79 -15.92
CA SER A 75 26.19 -16.17 -16.88
C SER A 75 27.24 -15.28 -16.22
N THR A 76 27.08 -15.00 -14.92
CA THR A 76 27.99 -14.14 -14.16
C THR A 76 28.90 -14.94 -13.24
N ASP A 77 30.14 -14.49 -13.07
CA ASP A 77 31.07 -15.12 -12.12
C ASP A 77 30.68 -14.83 -10.66
N PHE A 78 30.05 -13.67 -10.40
CA PHE A 78 29.58 -13.32 -9.08
C PHE A 78 28.38 -14.15 -8.63
N PHE A 79 27.33 -14.31 -9.44
CA PHE A 79 26.05 -14.92 -9.03
C PHE A 79 25.86 -16.40 -9.40
N LYS A 80 26.76 -17.01 -10.20
CA LYS A 80 26.67 -18.45 -10.52
C LYS A 80 26.77 -19.33 -9.26
N SER A 81 26.43 -20.61 -9.40
CA SER A 81 26.59 -21.57 -8.30
C SER A 81 28.04 -21.59 -7.78
N ASN A 82 28.22 -21.41 -6.47
CA ASN A 82 29.52 -21.19 -5.82
C ASN A 82 30.35 -20.02 -6.39
N GLY A 83 29.69 -19.00 -6.93
CA GLY A 83 30.31 -17.79 -7.46
C GLY A 83 30.93 -16.88 -6.41
N THR A 84 31.46 -15.74 -6.82
CA THR A 84 32.22 -14.83 -5.94
C THR A 84 31.40 -14.32 -4.74
N TYR A 85 30.06 -14.31 -4.83
CA TYR A 85 29.18 -13.92 -3.72
C TYR A 85 29.39 -14.74 -2.42
N VAL A 86 29.84 -16.01 -2.50
CA VAL A 86 30.10 -16.83 -1.30
C VAL A 86 31.49 -16.62 -0.70
N SER A 87 32.38 -15.94 -1.40
CA SER A 87 33.74 -15.62 -0.94
C SER A 87 33.72 -14.67 0.25
N LYS A 88 34.85 -14.51 0.96
CA LYS A 88 34.98 -13.52 2.04
C LYS A 88 34.70 -12.10 1.55
N LYS A 89 35.21 -11.73 0.37
CA LYS A 89 35.01 -10.41 -0.24
C LYS A 89 33.54 -10.21 -0.66
N GLY A 90 32.94 -11.19 -1.32
CA GLY A 90 31.53 -11.13 -1.74
C GLY A 90 30.57 -11.00 -0.56
N LYS A 91 30.75 -11.82 0.48
CA LYS A 91 29.97 -11.72 1.72
C LYS A 91 30.13 -10.37 2.39
N PHE A 92 31.36 -9.88 2.50
CA PHE A 92 31.63 -8.55 3.05
C PHE A 92 30.87 -7.45 2.28
N PHE A 93 30.99 -7.44 0.95
CA PHE A 93 30.31 -6.45 0.10
C PHE A 93 28.79 -6.51 0.27
N LEU A 94 28.18 -7.70 0.21
CA LEU A 94 26.74 -7.87 0.37
C LEU A 94 26.25 -7.41 1.75
N THR A 95 26.98 -7.74 2.82
CA THR A 95 26.68 -7.27 4.17
C THR A 95 26.77 -5.76 4.27
N TRP A 96 27.83 -5.15 3.74
CA TRP A 96 27.97 -3.71 3.70
C TRP A 96 26.82 -3.04 2.92
N TYR A 97 26.54 -3.53 1.70
CA TYR A 97 25.53 -2.96 0.80
C TYR A 97 24.12 -3.05 1.42
N SER A 98 23.75 -4.19 2.00
CA SER A 98 22.46 -4.33 2.69
C SER A 98 22.38 -3.45 3.94
N ASN A 99 23.46 -3.38 4.73
CA ASN A 99 23.49 -2.58 5.96
C ASN A 99 23.39 -1.09 5.69
N LYS A 100 23.91 -0.60 4.55
CA LYS A 100 23.72 0.80 4.13
C LYS A 100 22.25 1.12 3.92
N LEU A 101 21.50 0.23 3.30
CA LEU A 101 20.06 0.39 3.13
C LEU A 101 19.31 0.36 4.48
N LEU A 102 19.68 -0.56 5.37
CA LEU A 102 19.09 -0.62 6.72
C LEU A 102 19.36 0.67 7.51
N THR A 103 20.60 1.16 7.50
CA THR A 103 21.00 2.40 8.19
C THR A 103 20.23 3.61 7.64
N HIS A 104 20.06 3.68 6.32
CA HIS A 104 19.26 4.73 5.66
C HIS A 104 17.79 4.69 6.10
N GLY A 105 17.20 3.49 6.11
CA GLY A 105 15.82 3.31 6.60
C GLY A 105 15.67 3.74 8.06
N ASP A 106 16.58 3.31 8.92
CA ASP A 106 16.60 3.63 10.35
C ASP A 106 16.66 5.14 10.60
N GLN A 107 17.59 5.84 9.95
CA GLN A 107 17.76 7.29 10.10
C GLN A 107 16.52 8.08 9.70
N ILE A 108 15.89 7.73 8.57
CA ILE A 108 14.71 8.46 8.09
C ILE A 108 13.48 8.14 8.92
N LEU A 109 13.31 6.88 9.34
CA LEU A 109 12.19 6.47 10.18
C LEU A 109 12.30 7.03 11.60
N ASP A 110 13.50 7.18 12.16
CA ASP A 110 13.67 7.86 13.45
C ASP A 110 13.26 9.34 13.35
N GLU A 111 13.67 10.05 12.31
CA GLU A 111 13.22 11.43 12.06
C GLU A 111 11.69 11.51 11.88
N ALA A 112 11.08 10.57 11.14
CA ALA A 112 9.63 10.50 11.01
C ALA A 112 8.96 10.25 12.37
N ASN A 113 9.50 9.35 13.18
CA ASN A 113 9.02 9.05 14.52
C ASN A 113 9.06 10.27 15.43
N GLN A 114 10.18 11.01 15.47
CA GLN A 114 10.26 12.26 16.23
C GLN A 114 9.22 13.28 15.76
N ILE A 115 8.98 13.36 14.44
CA ILE A 115 8.02 14.30 13.86
C ILE A 115 6.58 13.92 14.17
N PHE A 116 6.21 12.64 14.20
CA PHE A 116 4.82 12.20 14.44
C PHE A 116 4.59 11.67 15.85
N LEU A 117 5.56 11.84 16.75
CA LEU A 117 5.44 11.45 18.15
C LEU A 117 4.21 12.09 18.78
N GLY A 118 3.38 11.25 19.42
CA GLY A 118 2.13 11.64 20.07
C GLY A 118 0.90 11.70 19.15
N SER A 119 1.07 11.62 17.83
CA SER A 119 -0.05 11.50 16.89
C SER A 119 -0.61 10.08 16.89
N LYS A 120 -1.92 9.91 16.64
CA LYS A 120 -2.58 8.59 16.57
C LYS A 120 -2.42 7.94 15.18
N VAL A 121 -1.20 7.98 14.63
CA VAL A 121 -0.88 7.42 13.31
C VAL A 121 0.07 6.24 13.43
N LYS A 122 0.01 5.33 12.47
CA LYS A 122 1.05 4.34 12.24
C LYS A 122 2.10 4.92 11.29
N LEU A 123 3.37 4.53 11.47
CA LEU A 123 4.42 4.78 10.50
C LEU A 123 4.69 3.49 9.75
N ALA A 124 4.65 3.57 8.43
CA ALA A 124 4.89 2.43 7.56
C ALA A 124 6.08 2.68 6.63
N ALA A 125 6.79 1.60 6.30
CA ALA A 125 7.85 1.58 5.32
C ALA A 125 7.56 0.44 4.32
N LYS A 126 7.73 0.73 3.03
CA LYS A 126 7.44 -0.24 1.98
C LYS A 126 8.67 -1.10 1.67
N VAL A 127 8.56 -2.41 1.87
CA VAL A 127 9.64 -3.41 1.67
C VAL A 127 9.16 -4.59 0.82
N LEU A 128 10.07 -5.27 0.12
CA LEU A 128 9.71 -6.31 -0.85
C LEU A 128 9.35 -7.69 -0.23
N SER A 129 9.66 -7.95 1.06
CA SER A 129 9.15 -9.06 1.91
C SER A 129 10.06 -9.31 3.10
N ALA A 130 9.58 -9.21 4.35
CA ALA A 130 10.21 -9.84 5.53
C ALA A 130 9.42 -9.71 6.86
N GLY A 131 8.40 -8.84 6.95
CA GLY A 131 7.94 -8.33 8.25
C GLY A 131 7.48 -9.35 9.30
N TRP A 132 6.70 -10.39 8.96
CA TRP A 132 6.11 -11.28 9.98
C TRP A 132 7.10 -12.08 10.84
N ARG A 133 8.37 -12.22 10.43
CA ARG A 133 9.35 -12.93 11.26
C ARG A 133 9.82 -12.12 12.46
N GLU A 134 9.63 -10.80 12.41
CA GLU A 134 10.11 -9.84 13.41
C GLU A 134 8.96 -9.31 14.29
N ASP A 135 7.82 -10.01 14.32
CA ASP A 135 6.63 -9.65 15.11
C ASP A 135 6.10 -8.23 14.85
N ILE A 136 6.33 -7.70 13.66
CA ILE A 136 5.79 -6.40 13.22
C ILE A 136 4.50 -6.58 12.42
N GLU A 137 3.60 -5.60 12.55
CA GLU A 137 2.43 -5.51 11.69
C GLU A 137 2.85 -5.37 10.22
N VAL A 138 2.19 -6.11 9.34
CA VAL A 138 2.45 -6.07 7.90
C VAL A 138 1.21 -5.64 7.17
N ALA A 139 1.35 -4.59 6.36
CA ALA A 139 0.41 -4.25 5.30
C ALA A 139 0.95 -4.74 3.95
N GLY A 140 0.09 -4.86 2.94
CA GLY A 140 0.50 -5.31 1.62
C GLY A 140 -0.21 -4.61 0.47
N ASP A 141 0.43 -4.67 -0.69
CA ASP A 141 -0.10 -4.14 -1.95
C ASP A 141 -0.11 -5.24 -3.02
N ASN A 142 -1.05 -5.18 -3.95
CA ASN A 142 -0.93 -5.95 -5.19
C ASN A 142 -0.03 -5.22 -6.20
N VAL A 143 0.90 -5.96 -6.81
CA VAL A 143 1.89 -5.40 -7.75
C VAL A 143 1.27 -5.03 -9.11
N LEU A 144 0.20 -5.71 -9.52
CA LEU A 144 -0.48 -5.49 -10.79
C LEU A 144 -2.00 -5.41 -10.56
N PRO A 145 -2.74 -4.60 -11.35
CA PRO A 145 -4.20 -4.59 -11.30
C PRO A 145 -4.75 -5.94 -11.75
N LYS A 146 -5.62 -6.54 -10.94
CA LYS A 146 -6.24 -7.85 -11.20
C LYS A 146 -7.70 -7.84 -10.81
N TYR A 147 -8.57 -8.30 -11.70
CA TYR A 147 -10.02 -8.21 -11.51
C TYR A 147 -10.71 -9.57 -11.41
N ASP A 148 -9.93 -10.65 -11.37
CA ASP A 148 -10.41 -12.01 -11.34
C ASP A 148 -10.35 -12.65 -9.95
N ARG A 149 -11.21 -13.64 -9.72
CA ARG A 149 -11.35 -14.33 -8.43
C ARG A 149 -10.09 -15.06 -8.01
N THR A 150 -9.31 -15.60 -8.95
CA THR A 150 -8.11 -16.38 -8.65
C THR A 150 -7.05 -15.48 -8.01
N SER A 151 -6.83 -14.31 -8.60
CA SER A 151 -5.94 -13.29 -8.05
C SER A 151 -6.37 -12.83 -6.65
N TYR A 152 -7.66 -12.54 -6.45
CA TYR A 152 -8.18 -12.14 -5.13
C TYR A 152 -8.06 -13.25 -4.08
N ASN A 153 -8.30 -14.51 -4.45
CA ASN A 153 -8.13 -15.64 -3.54
C ASN A 153 -6.65 -15.80 -3.11
N GLN A 154 -5.71 -15.51 -4.00
CA GLN A 154 -4.29 -15.49 -3.64
C GLN A 154 -3.97 -14.39 -2.62
N VAL A 155 -4.56 -13.20 -2.79
CA VAL A 155 -4.43 -12.10 -1.81
C VAL A 155 -5.02 -12.50 -0.47
N LEU A 156 -6.21 -13.09 -0.42
CA LEU A 156 -6.83 -13.58 0.81
C LEU A 156 -5.96 -14.63 1.53
N LYS A 157 -5.40 -15.57 0.76
CA LYS A 157 -4.48 -16.58 1.29
C LYS A 157 -3.23 -15.95 1.88
N ASN A 158 -2.69 -14.91 1.24
CA ASN A 158 -1.55 -14.19 1.77
C ASN A 158 -1.96 -13.37 3.01
N ALA A 159 -3.11 -12.69 3.00
CA ALA A 159 -3.57 -11.86 4.12
C ALA A 159 -3.86 -12.66 5.40
N SER A 160 -4.19 -13.95 5.28
CA SER A 160 -4.39 -14.86 6.42
C SER A 160 -3.84 -16.25 6.08
N PRO A 161 -2.51 -16.46 6.18
CA PRO A 161 -1.84 -17.68 5.74
C PRO A 161 -2.34 -18.95 6.44
N ASN A 162 -2.80 -18.80 7.67
CA ASN A 162 -3.32 -19.88 8.50
C ASN A 162 -4.85 -20.02 8.45
N GLY A 163 -5.52 -19.24 7.57
CA GLY A 163 -6.97 -19.17 7.50
C GLY A 163 -7.59 -18.39 8.66
N VAL A 164 -8.92 -18.44 8.72
CA VAL A 164 -9.72 -17.81 9.77
C VAL A 164 -10.12 -18.88 10.78
N ASN A 165 -9.87 -18.64 12.07
CA ASN A 165 -10.49 -19.37 13.16
C ASN A 165 -11.58 -18.49 13.79
N ARG A 166 -12.74 -19.06 14.12
CA ARG A 166 -13.84 -18.35 14.78
C ARG A 166 -13.64 -18.24 16.29
N ASP A 167 -12.89 -19.17 16.86
CA ASP A 167 -12.76 -19.30 18.32
C ASP A 167 -11.48 -18.64 18.84
N ASP A 168 -10.45 -18.47 17.99
CA ASP A 168 -9.17 -17.86 18.34
C ASP A 168 -8.77 -16.74 17.37
N PRO A 169 -8.06 -15.70 17.83
CA PRO A 169 -7.43 -14.72 16.96
C PRO A 169 -6.49 -15.41 15.95
N PRO A 170 -6.50 -15.00 14.67
CA PRO A 170 -5.61 -15.59 13.67
C PRO A 170 -4.14 -15.38 14.05
N LYS A 171 -3.36 -16.47 14.01
CA LYS A 171 -1.93 -16.48 14.37
C LYS A 171 -1.10 -15.49 13.54
N LEU A 172 -1.43 -15.33 12.26
CA LEU A 172 -0.84 -14.35 11.36
C LEU A 172 -1.96 -13.72 10.55
N ARG A 173 -2.04 -12.39 10.59
CA ARG A 173 -2.98 -11.60 9.81
C ARG A 173 -2.31 -10.33 9.31
N MET A 174 -2.53 -10.02 8.05
CA MET A 174 -2.17 -8.73 7.47
C MET A 174 -3.03 -7.62 8.08
N ALA A 175 -2.41 -6.54 8.53
CA ALA A 175 -3.09 -5.43 9.20
C ALA A 175 -3.93 -4.60 8.23
N ALA A 176 -3.42 -4.39 7.01
CA ALA A 176 -4.09 -3.62 5.97
C ALA A 176 -3.67 -4.09 4.56
N LEU A 177 -4.53 -3.84 3.57
CA LEU A 177 -4.20 -4.05 2.16
C LEU A 177 -4.56 -2.80 1.37
N THR A 178 -3.61 -2.24 0.62
CA THR A 178 -3.88 -1.15 -0.32
C THR A 178 -4.01 -1.73 -1.73
N TYR A 179 -5.20 -1.62 -2.31
CA TYR A 179 -5.46 -2.15 -3.65
C TYR A 179 -5.00 -1.17 -4.74
N LEU A 180 -4.06 -1.60 -5.57
CA LEU A 180 -3.56 -0.85 -6.72
C LEU A 180 -4.36 -1.21 -7.98
N ARG A 181 -5.06 -0.28 -8.64
CA ARG A 181 -5.45 1.09 -8.25
C ARG A 181 -6.91 1.25 -8.65
N LEU A 182 -7.58 2.22 -8.04
CA LEU A 182 -8.83 2.72 -8.59
C LEU A 182 -8.69 3.02 -10.09
N SER A 183 -9.59 2.47 -10.89
CA SER A 183 -9.63 2.66 -12.34
C SER A 183 -11.03 2.39 -12.88
N SER A 184 -11.33 2.89 -14.08
CA SER A 184 -12.56 2.57 -14.80
C SER A 184 -12.79 1.06 -14.94
N ASN A 185 -11.72 0.30 -15.20
CA ASN A 185 -11.76 -1.16 -15.26
C ASN A 185 -12.18 -1.79 -13.92
N LEU A 186 -11.69 -1.28 -12.78
CA LEU A 186 -12.13 -1.76 -11.46
C LEU A 186 -13.62 -1.50 -11.25
N LEU A 187 -14.11 -0.34 -11.70
CA LEU A 187 -15.48 0.10 -11.52
C LEU A 187 -16.48 -0.49 -12.53
N GLU A 188 -16.00 -1.21 -13.55
CA GLU A 188 -16.87 -1.97 -14.45
C GLU A 188 -17.74 -2.94 -13.63
N SER A 189 -19.06 -2.96 -13.88
CA SER A 189 -20.05 -3.66 -13.05
C SER A 189 -19.65 -5.08 -12.63
N LYS A 190 -19.14 -5.89 -13.57
CA LYS A 190 -18.68 -7.26 -13.30
C LYS A 190 -17.47 -7.29 -12.37
N ASN A 191 -16.46 -6.46 -12.64
CA ASN A 191 -15.21 -6.40 -11.87
C ASN A 191 -15.47 -5.86 -10.47
N PHE A 192 -16.29 -4.81 -10.37
CA PHE A 192 -16.66 -4.20 -9.10
C PHE A 192 -17.45 -5.17 -8.22
N ARG A 193 -18.37 -5.96 -8.78
CA ARG A 193 -19.08 -7.01 -8.03
C ARG A 193 -18.12 -8.07 -7.47
N ILE A 194 -17.09 -8.47 -8.23
CA ILE A 194 -16.07 -9.39 -7.74
C ILE A 194 -15.24 -8.73 -6.64
N PHE A 195 -14.83 -7.47 -6.83
CA PHE A 195 -14.10 -6.70 -5.83
C PHE A 195 -14.88 -6.52 -4.52
N LYS A 196 -16.19 -6.20 -4.57
CA LYS A 196 -17.07 -6.16 -3.38
C LYS A 196 -17.05 -7.47 -2.61
N THR A 197 -17.07 -8.61 -3.32
CA THR A 197 -16.99 -9.94 -2.70
C THR A 197 -15.62 -10.16 -2.05
N PHE A 198 -14.54 -9.74 -2.72
CA PHE A 198 -13.20 -9.80 -2.17
C PHE A 198 -13.05 -8.97 -0.88
N VAL A 199 -13.53 -7.72 -0.88
CA VAL A 199 -13.52 -6.84 0.30
C VAL A 199 -14.31 -7.45 1.47
N ARG A 200 -15.49 -8.04 1.20
CA ARG A 200 -16.26 -8.77 2.23
C ARG A 200 -15.45 -9.91 2.86
N LYS A 201 -14.76 -10.70 2.04
CA LYS A 201 -13.92 -11.80 2.52
C LYS A 201 -12.69 -11.33 3.28
N MET A 202 -12.07 -10.20 2.90
CA MET A 202 -10.98 -9.58 3.67
C MET A 202 -11.45 -9.19 5.09
N HIS A 203 -12.74 -8.86 5.23
CA HIS A 203 -13.39 -8.58 6.51
C HIS A 203 -13.95 -9.85 7.17
N VAL A 204 -13.55 -11.05 6.73
CA VAL A 204 -13.93 -12.34 7.34
C VAL A 204 -15.45 -12.58 7.31
N ASP A 205 -16.13 -12.03 6.31
CA ASP A 205 -17.60 -12.05 6.21
C ASP A 205 -18.30 -11.53 7.49
N GLN A 206 -17.58 -10.76 8.33
CA GLN A 206 -18.23 -9.91 9.31
C GLN A 206 -19.13 -8.97 8.53
N GLU A 207 -20.39 -8.84 8.97
CA GLU A 207 -21.23 -7.71 8.58
C GLU A 207 -20.47 -6.46 9.04
N ALA A 208 -19.67 -5.91 8.13
CA ALA A 208 -18.86 -4.74 8.42
C ALA A 208 -19.80 -3.66 8.93
N TYR A 209 -19.58 -3.21 10.16
CA TYR A 209 -20.14 -1.97 10.66
C TYR A 209 -19.63 -0.83 9.76
N GLU A 210 -20.42 -0.56 8.73
CA GLU A 210 -20.83 0.67 8.04
C GLU A 210 -19.92 1.90 7.87
N GLU A 211 -18.87 2.18 8.65
CA GLU A 211 -18.35 3.57 8.69
C GLU A 211 -17.39 3.95 7.53
N PHE A 212 -16.52 3.05 7.06
CA PHE A 212 -15.47 3.46 6.08
C PHE A 212 -15.72 3.09 4.62
N LYS A 213 -16.67 2.19 4.33
CA LYS A 213 -16.94 1.75 2.95
C LYS A 213 -17.59 2.83 2.12
N HIS A 214 -18.35 3.67 2.79
CA HIS A 214 -19.19 4.68 2.22
C HIS A 214 -18.32 5.83 1.67
N VAL A 215 -17.55 6.53 2.51
CA VAL A 215 -16.79 7.74 2.13
C VAL A 215 -15.86 7.49 0.95
N LEU A 216 -15.13 6.37 0.97
CA LEU A 216 -14.23 6.00 -0.10
C LEU A 216 -14.99 5.67 -1.39
N LEU A 217 -16.12 4.94 -1.34
CA LEU A 217 -16.96 4.68 -2.51
C LEU A 217 -17.44 5.99 -3.14
N ALA A 218 -17.96 6.92 -2.35
CA ALA A 218 -18.54 8.11 -2.92
C ALA A 218 -17.51 9.14 -3.41
N LEU A 219 -16.34 9.23 -2.78
CA LEU A 219 -15.22 10.00 -3.33
C LEU A 219 -14.72 9.38 -4.64
N ILE A 220 -14.72 8.04 -4.72
CA ILE A 220 -14.39 7.28 -5.92
C ILE A 220 -15.41 7.49 -7.05
N TYR A 221 -16.71 7.50 -6.73
CA TYR A 221 -17.80 7.54 -7.73
C TYR A 221 -18.31 8.94 -8.03
N GLY A 222 -18.10 9.93 -7.16
CA GLY A 222 -18.32 11.34 -7.47
C GLY A 222 -17.40 11.85 -8.58
N ILE A 223 -16.29 11.17 -8.82
CA ILE A 223 -15.35 11.45 -9.91
C ILE A 223 -15.74 10.72 -11.22
N TYR A 224 -16.54 9.64 -11.17
CA TYR A 224 -16.80 8.77 -12.33
C TYR A 224 -18.29 8.66 -12.68
N ASP A 225 -18.71 9.50 -13.64
CA ASP A 225 -19.91 9.43 -14.48
C ASP A 225 -21.24 8.99 -13.81
N GLN A 226 -22.06 9.98 -13.50
CA GLN A 226 -23.39 9.83 -12.90
C GLN A 226 -24.46 9.24 -13.82
N THR A 227 -24.16 8.98 -15.10
CA THR A 227 -25.10 8.27 -15.99
C THR A 227 -25.01 6.74 -15.85
N SER A 228 -24.03 6.26 -15.07
CA SER A 228 -23.85 4.84 -14.82
C SER A 228 -24.91 4.30 -13.85
N PRO A 229 -25.50 3.11 -14.11
CA PRO A 229 -26.41 2.42 -13.19
C PRO A 229 -25.86 2.25 -11.75
N VAL A 230 -24.54 2.33 -11.59
CA VAL A 230 -23.85 2.21 -10.31
C VAL A 230 -24.04 3.46 -9.43
N GLY A 231 -24.21 4.65 -10.00
CA GLY A 231 -24.41 5.89 -9.23
C GLY A 231 -25.69 5.86 -8.38
N ASN A 232 -26.77 5.30 -8.94
CA ASN A 232 -28.04 5.14 -8.22
C ASN A 232 -27.94 4.12 -7.08
N GLU A 233 -27.17 3.04 -7.25
CA GLU A 233 -26.94 2.03 -6.20
C GLU A 233 -26.22 2.65 -4.99
N VAL A 234 -25.26 3.54 -5.24
CA VAL A 234 -24.49 4.23 -4.17
C VAL A 234 -25.39 5.18 -3.37
N VAL A 235 -26.19 6.02 -4.03
CA VAL A 235 -27.12 6.92 -3.33
C VAL A 235 -28.11 6.12 -2.46
N MET A 236 -28.60 4.98 -2.94
CA MET A 236 -29.46 4.10 -2.13
C MET A 236 -28.73 3.57 -0.89
N LEU A 237 -27.53 3.02 -1.04
CA LEU A 237 -26.73 2.50 0.08
C LEU A 237 -26.50 3.56 1.16
N PHE A 238 -26.16 4.78 0.75
CA PHE A 238 -25.95 5.88 1.68
C PHE A 238 -27.23 6.35 2.37
N ASN A 239 -28.37 6.32 1.67
CA ASN A 239 -29.65 6.60 2.31
C ASN A 239 -30.01 5.53 3.33
N GLU A 240 -29.69 4.25 3.08
CA GLU A 240 -29.81 3.18 4.07
C GLU A 240 -28.87 3.41 5.27
N ALA A 241 -27.62 3.81 5.02
CA ALA A 241 -26.64 4.13 6.06
C ALA A 241 -27.11 5.27 6.99
N VAL A 242 -27.70 6.35 6.44
CA VAL A 242 -28.30 7.43 7.26
C VAL A 242 -29.45 6.93 8.14
N GLN A 243 -30.23 5.94 7.69
CA GLN A 243 -31.29 5.36 8.54
C GLN A 243 -30.70 4.56 9.71
N ILE A 244 -29.53 3.96 9.52
CA ILE A 244 -28.86 3.13 10.53
C ILE A 244 -28.10 4.01 11.53
N SER A 245 -27.38 5.02 11.05
CA SER A 245 -26.58 5.93 11.87
C SER A 245 -26.88 7.40 11.49
N PRO A 246 -27.97 7.99 12.03
CA PRO A 246 -28.43 9.31 11.64
C PRO A 246 -27.49 10.46 12.02
N ASP A 247 -26.60 10.25 12.98
CA ASP A 247 -25.69 11.27 13.51
C ASP A 247 -24.26 11.12 12.94
N ASP A 248 -24.06 10.19 11.99
CA ASP A 248 -22.77 9.95 11.35
C ASP A 248 -22.43 11.07 10.36
N VAL A 249 -21.47 11.91 10.77
CA VAL A 249 -21.01 13.08 10.02
C VAL A 249 -20.46 12.71 8.65
N ASP A 250 -19.77 11.57 8.54
CA ASP A 250 -19.12 11.13 7.31
C ASP A 250 -20.15 10.72 6.27
N VAL A 251 -21.20 10.01 6.69
CA VAL A 251 -22.32 9.62 5.80
C VAL A 251 -23.03 10.86 5.25
N HIS A 252 -23.23 11.89 6.08
CA HIS A 252 -23.86 13.15 5.68
C HIS A 252 -23.00 13.99 4.74
N ILE A 253 -21.70 14.13 5.03
CA ILE A 253 -20.75 14.83 4.14
C ILE A 253 -20.81 14.23 2.75
N VAL A 254 -20.82 12.90 2.69
CA VAL A 254 -20.80 12.19 1.43
C VAL A 254 -22.09 12.34 0.64
N LEU A 255 -23.25 12.17 1.28
CA LEU A 255 -24.53 12.43 0.61
C LEU A 255 -24.60 13.86 0.10
N GLY A 256 -24.09 14.81 0.87
CA GLY A 256 -23.97 16.21 0.46
C GLY A 256 -23.15 16.37 -0.83
N VAL A 257 -21.98 15.72 -0.91
CA VAL A 257 -21.14 15.72 -2.11
C VAL A 257 -21.84 15.04 -3.29
N LEU A 258 -22.46 13.88 -3.08
CA LEU A 258 -23.16 13.13 -4.13
C LEU A 258 -24.32 13.95 -4.71
N TYR A 259 -25.18 14.51 -3.87
CA TYR A 259 -26.30 15.36 -4.30
C TYR A 259 -25.83 16.65 -4.96
N ASN A 260 -24.75 17.25 -4.49
CA ASN A 260 -24.17 18.44 -5.11
C ASN A 260 -23.68 18.13 -6.53
N LEU A 261 -23.01 17.00 -6.73
CA LEU A 261 -22.57 16.52 -8.04
C LEU A 261 -23.76 16.18 -8.96
N SER A 262 -24.86 15.67 -8.39
CA SER A 262 -26.13 15.41 -9.09
C SER A 262 -26.97 16.66 -9.34
N LYS A 263 -26.49 17.84 -8.94
CA LYS A 263 -27.21 19.12 -9.02
C LYS A 263 -28.53 19.11 -8.24
N GLU A 264 -28.68 18.19 -7.28
CA GLU A 264 -29.78 18.12 -6.32
C GLU A 264 -29.47 18.99 -5.10
N TYR A 265 -29.29 20.30 -5.34
CA TYR A 265 -28.73 21.22 -4.34
C TYR A 265 -29.52 21.28 -3.03
N ASP A 266 -30.86 21.15 -3.08
CA ASP A 266 -31.68 21.16 -1.86
C ASP A 266 -31.38 19.97 -0.95
N LYS A 267 -31.17 18.78 -1.54
CA LYS A 267 -30.78 17.58 -0.77
C LYS A 267 -29.35 17.71 -0.27
N ALA A 268 -28.45 18.25 -1.09
CA ALA A 268 -27.06 18.49 -0.70
C ALA A 268 -26.96 19.41 0.53
N ILE A 269 -27.69 20.53 0.51
CA ILE A 269 -27.78 21.47 1.64
C ILE A 269 -28.39 20.77 2.86
N GLY A 270 -29.42 19.93 2.66
CA GLY A 270 -30.01 19.13 3.72
C GLY A 270 -29.00 18.21 4.41
N SER A 271 -28.13 17.54 3.64
CA SER A 271 -27.09 16.67 4.17
C SER A 271 -25.97 17.41 4.90
N PHE A 272 -25.60 18.62 4.48
CA PHE A 272 -24.53 19.40 5.17
C PHE A 272 -25.01 20.12 6.43
N ARG A 273 -26.32 20.27 6.62
CA ARG A 273 -26.89 20.84 7.85
C ARG A 273 -27.04 19.71 8.87
N LEU A 274 -25.94 19.39 9.55
CA LEU A 274 -25.94 18.50 10.71
C LEU A 274 -27.05 18.91 11.70
N ARG A 275 -27.75 17.92 12.26
CA ARG A 275 -28.65 18.10 13.41
C ARG A 275 -27.87 18.02 14.71
#